data_AF-A0A7C7UPM5-F1
#
_entry.id   AF-A0A7C7UPM5-F1
#
_cell.length_a   1.000
_cell.length_b   1.000
_cell.length_c   1.000
_cell.angle_alpha   90.00
_cell.angle_beta   90.00
_cell.angle_gamma   90.00
#
_symmetry.space_group_name_H-M   'P 1'
#
loop_
_entity.id
_entity.type
_entity.pdbx_description
1 polymer ?
#
loop_
_entity_poly.entity_id
_entity_poly.type
_entity_poly.pdbx_seq_one_letter_code
_entity_poly.pdbx_strand_id
1 'polypeptide(L)' 'MKLLSEGAHRLGLTLPPRCLKAFQTYYEELIAWNERFNLTAITDYEQVQIRHFLDSLSCLLSNESLPTS' A
#
# COMPACT_ATOMS: atom_id res chain seq x y z
N MET A 1 -1.99 7.77 5.41
CA MET A 1 -0.71 7.25 4.90
C MET A 1 0.38 7.17 5.96
N LYS A 2 0.10 7.45 7.25
CA LYS A 2 1.09 7.26 8.33
C LYS A 2 1.42 5.77 8.53
N LEU A 3 0.40 4.92 8.62
CA LEU A 3 0.58 3.47 8.78
C LEU A 3 1.36 2.84 7.62
N LEU A 4 1.06 3.25 6.38
CA LEU A 4 1.83 2.81 5.21
C LEU A 4 3.31 3.21 5.31
N SER A 5 3.60 4.47 5.68
CA SER A 5 4.97 4.95 5.83
C SER A 5 5.72 4.22 6.96
N GLU A 6 5.07 4.01 8.10
CA GLU A 6 5.65 3.31 9.24
C GLU A 6 5.87 1.82 8.94
N GLY A 7 4.91 1.16 8.31
CA GLY A 7 5.02 -0.23 7.89
C GLY A 7 6.10 -0.43 6.84
N ALA A 8 6.17 0.44 5.82
CA ALA A 8 7.23 0.42 4.81
C ALA A 8 8.60 0.62 5.46
N HIS A 9 8.70 1.52 6.45
CA HIS A 9 9.95 1.73 7.16
C HIS A 9 10.39 0.50 7.97
N ARG A 10 9.45 -0.21 8.62
CA ARG A 10 9.72 -1.50 9.29
C ARG A 10 10.15 -2.59 8.31
N LEU A 11 9.69 -2.50 7.07
CA LEU A 11 10.08 -3.35 5.95
C LEU A 11 11.42 -2.92 5.30
N GLY A 12 12.10 -1.89 5.84
CA GLY A 12 13.35 -1.38 5.28
C GLY A 12 13.19 -0.45 4.08
N LEU A 13 11.95 -0.13 3.69
CA LEU A 13 11.63 0.73 2.55
C LEU A 13 11.39 2.17 3.02
N THR A 14 12.04 3.14 2.37
CA THR A 14 11.79 4.56 2.62
C THR A 14 10.92 5.12 1.49
N LEU A 15 9.65 5.42 1.80
CA LEU A 15 8.72 6.00 0.83
C LEU A 15 8.90 7.53 0.79
N PRO A 16 9.30 8.12 -0.35
CA PRO A 16 9.41 9.57 -0.46
C PRO A 16 8.03 10.23 -0.43
N PRO A 17 7.93 11.52 -0.03
CA PRO A 17 6.64 12.22 0.11
C PRO A 17 5.76 12.20 -1.15
N ARG A 18 6.39 12.21 -2.34
CA ARG A 18 5.71 12.08 -3.63
C ARG A 18 4.97 10.74 -3.79
N CYS A 19 5.56 9.64 -3.30
CA CYS A 19 4.94 8.32 -3.35
C CYS A 19 3.77 8.24 -2.37
N LEU A 20 3.92 8.79 -1.17
CA LEU A 20 2.81 8.87 -0.21
C LEU A 20 1.62 9.65 -0.78
N LYS A 21 1.89 10.74 -1.53
CA LYS A 21 0.84 11.51 -2.21
C LYS A 21 0.18 10.70 -3.33
N ALA A 22 0.95 9.94 -4.12
CA ALA A 22 0.40 9.05 -5.14
C ALA A 22 -0.49 7.94 -4.53
N PHE A 23 -0.06 7.30 -3.43
CA PHE A 23 -0.89 6.33 -2.71
C PHE A 23 -2.17 6.94 -2.14
N GLN A 24 -2.11 8.19 -1.67
CA GLN A 24 -3.29 8.91 -1.20
C GLN A 24 -4.29 9.14 -2.34
N THR A 25 -3.84 9.62 -3.50
CA THR A 25 -4.71 9.79 -4.67
C THR A 25 -5.29 8.46 -5.15
N TYR A 26 -4.49 7.40 -5.18
CA TYR A 26 -4.99 6.06 -5.53
C TYR A 26 -6.06 5.56 -4.55
N TYR A 27 -5.90 5.81 -3.25
CA TYR A 27 -6.93 5.48 -2.25
C TYR A 27 -8.24 6.24 -2.52
N GLU A 28 -8.17 7.54 -2.79
CA GLU A 28 -9.35 8.37 -3.07
C GLU A 28 -10.11 7.88 -4.30
N GLU A 29 -9.39 7.53 -5.37
CA GLU A 29 -9.99 6.93 -6.57
C GLU A 29 -10.60 5.55 -6.26
N LEU A 30 -9.87 4.69 -5.53
CA LEU A 30 -10.36 3.36 -5.16
C LEU A 30 -11.69 3.44 -4.41
N ILE A 31 -11.82 4.35 -3.43
CA ILE A 31 -13.07 4.53 -2.69
C ILE A 31 -14.19 5.08 -3.58
N ALA A 32 -13.90 6.10 -4.39
CA ALA A 32 -14.88 6.70 -5.30
C ALA A 32 -15.44 5.68 -6.31
N TRP A 33 -14.59 4.78 -6.79
CA TRP A 33 -15.01 3.67 -7.64
C TRP A 33 -15.71 2.56 -6.85
N ASN A 34 -15.29 2.31 -5.62
CA ASN A 34 -15.91 1.31 -4.75
C ASN A 34 -17.37 1.67 -4.42
N GLU A 35 -17.67 2.94 -4.16
CA GLU A 35 -19.04 3.42 -3.92
C GLU A 35 -19.98 3.17 -5.11
N ARG A 36 -19.44 3.11 -6.33
CA ARG A 36 -20.21 2.93 -7.57
C ARG A 36 -20.30 1.47 -8.02
N PHE A 37 -19.28 0.67 -7.73
CA PHE A 37 -19.12 -0.67 -8.31
C PHE A 37 -18.88 -1.80 -7.29
N ASN A 38 -18.75 -1.51 -5.98
CA ASN A 38 -18.42 -2.49 -4.92
C ASN A 38 -17.21 -3.38 -5.28
N LEU A 39 -16.10 -2.75 -5.70
CA LEU A 39 -14.84 -3.40 -6.11
C LEU A 39 -14.15 -4.17 -4.98
N THR A 40 -14.24 -3.72 -3.73
CA THR A 40 -13.62 -4.33 -2.56
C THR A 40 -14.55 -4.17 -1.34
N ALA A 41 -14.58 -5.20 -0.49
CA ALA A 41 -15.28 -5.14 0.80
C ALA A 41 -14.52 -4.33 1.87
N ILE A 42 -13.33 -3.83 1.56
CA ILE A 42 -12.43 -3.16 2.51
C ILE A 42 -12.31 -1.69 2.10
N THR A 43 -13.07 -0.83 2.77
CA THR A 43 -13.07 0.63 2.54
C THR A 43 -12.36 1.42 3.63
N ASP A 44 -12.13 0.80 4.79
CA ASP A 44 -11.46 1.42 5.92
C ASP A 44 -10.05 1.89 5.56
N TYR A 45 -9.79 3.18 5.78
CA TYR A 45 -8.53 3.85 5.41
C TYR A 45 -7.29 3.13 5.95
N GLU A 46 -7.37 2.60 7.17
CA GLU A 46 -6.28 1.87 7.83
C GLU A 46 -6.13 0.46 7.27
N GLN A 47 -7.24 -0.24 7.03
CA GLN A 47 -7.25 -1.59 6.46
C GLN A 47 -6.73 -1.59 5.02
N VAL A 48 -7.06 -0.58 4.22
CA VAL A 48 -6.52 -0.47 2.85
C VAL A 48 -5.01 -0.24 2.86
N GLN A 49 -4.51 0.61 3.76
CA GLN A 49 -3.06 0.82 3.92
C GLN A 49 -2.31 -0.47 4.27
N ILE A 50 -2.89 -1.32 5.11
CA ILE A 50 -2.24 -2.56 5.55
C ILE A 50 -2.44 -3.69 4.52
N ARG A 51 -3.68 -4.00 4.18
CA ARG A 51 -4.04 -5.20 3.41
C ARG A 51 -3.90 -5.05 1.91
N HIS A 52 -3.94 -3.83 1.37
CA HIS A 52 -3.73 -3.61 -0.06
C HIS A 52 -2.34 -3.06 -0.33
N PHE A 53 -1.91 -2.02 0.38
CA PHE A 53 -0.64 -1.36 0.07
C PHE A 53 0.57 -2.07 0.70
N LEU A 54 0.59 -2.27 2.03
CA LEU A 54 1.72 -2.94 2.68
C LEU A 54 1.86 -4.40 2.26
N ASP A 55 0.75 -5.12 2.10
CA ASP A 55 0.76 -6.49 1.60
C ASP A 55 1.42 -6.57 0.20
N SER A 56 1.02 -5.69 -0.73
CA SER A 56 1.65 -5.60 -2.06
C SER A 56 3.13 -5.22 -2.00
N LEU A 57 3.52 -4.32 -1.08
CA LEU A 57 4.93 -3.96 -0.86
C LEU A 57 5.73 -5.11 -0.23
N SER A 58 5.11 -5.96 0.58
CA SER A 58 5.78 -7.12 1.16
C SER A 58 6.17 -8.16 0.09
N CYS A 59 5.37 -8.31 -0.96
CA CYS A 59 5.69 -9.17 -2.10
C CYS A 59 6.96 -8.74 -2.84
N LEU A 60 7.26 -7.44 -2.89
CA LEU A 60 8.51 -6.92 -3.48
C LEU A 60 9.74 -7.40 -2.69
N LEU A 61 9.63 -7.49 -1.36
CA LEU A 61 10.72 -7.97 -0.51
C LEU A 61 10.93 -9.49 -0.60
N SER A 62 9.86 -10.26 -0.83
CA SER A 62 9.96 -11.71 -1.02
C SER A 62 10.79 -12.11 -2.24
N ASN A 63 11.00 -11.20 -3.20
CA ASN A 63 11.82 -11.48 -4.39
C ASN A 63 13.32 -11.15 -4.20
N GLU A 64 13.74 -10.61 -3.05
CA GLU A 64 15.16 -10.34 -2.75
C GLU A 64 15.86 -11.52 -2.03
N SER A 65 15.12 -12.59 -1.70
CA SER A 65 15.66 -13.82 -1.11
C SER A 65 16.18 -14.86 -2.11
N LEU A 66 16.35 -14.52 -3.38
CA LEU A 66 17.11 -15.36 -4.30
C LEU A 66 18.59 -14.94 -4.25
N PRO A 67 19.51 -15.78 -3.74
CA PRO A 67 20.93 -15.51 -3.89
C PRO A 67 21.22 -15.50 -5.39
N THR A 68 21.72 -14.38 -5.89
CA THR A 68 22.45 -14.34 -7.17
C THR A 68 23.67 -15.25 -7.02
N SER A 69 23.54 -16.48 -7.52
CA SER A 69 24.66 -17.34 -7.91
C SER A 69 25.26 -16.85 -9.22
#